data_AF-A0A1V9Z6A1-F1
#
_entry.id   AF-A0A1V9Z6A1-F1
#
_cell.length_a   1.000
_cell.length_b   1.000
_cell.length_c   1.000
_cell.angle_alpha   90.00
_cell.angle_beta   90.00
_cell.angle_gamma   90.00
#
_symmetry.space_group_name_H-M   'P 1'
#
loop_
_entity.id
_entity.type
_entity.pdbx_description
1 polymer ?
#
loop_
_entity_poly.entity_id
_entity_poly.type
_entity_poly.pdbx_seq_one_letter_code
_entity_poly.pdbx_strand_id
1 'polypeptide(L)'
;MEEAPTVSLTAPSAESPKARIVRRTGFQAPYSRDQYVSCAGHIFSAVALYGSLAALASQADARTLANSLATQETAIIVALGVHVLVTGLLLYAWYSCEACDPGDQETTDTPWLGFVLSGPRWEKSKYCAVCRKTIPGMDHHCTWLNTCVGKRNYAQFFTIALCGVVQFLVQCSITLLLLAAWNDWRVAYGLASPVALAVQIGLAVCAIVSVPCLIMYTTLLVFHVYLAWLGYGTYDYYLKQRDAQRAKRRSQQSATIELTHKPTPV
;
A
#
# COMPACT_ATOMS: atom_id res chain seq x y z
N MET A 1 -18.80 41.14 63.62
CA MET A 1 -17.82 40.18 63.11
C MET A 1 -18.60 39.21 62.25
N GLU A 2 -18.52 39.41 60.94
CA GLU A 2 -19.29 38.69 59.93
C GLU A 2 -18.43 37.50 59.47
N GLU A 3 -18.93 36.27 59.62
CA GLU A 3 -18.22 35.06 59.21
C GLU A 3 -18.27 34.90 57.69
N ALA A 4 -17.09 34.78 57.06
CA ALA A 4 -16.97 34.51 55.63
C ALA A 4 -17.21 33.01 55.33
N PRO A 5 -17.90 32.66 54.22
CA PRO A 5 -18.19 31.28 53.88
C PRO A 5 -16.95 30.59 53.31
N THR A 6 -16.68 29.37 53.79
CA THR A 6 -15.61 28.51 53.28
C THR A 6 -16.05 27.89 51.95
N VAL A 7 -15.44 28.33 50.85
CA VAL A 7 -15.62 27.72 49.53
C VAL A 7 -14.84 26.40 49.50
N SER A 8 -15.57 25.29 49.61
CA SER A 8 -15.05 23.95 49.32
C SER A 8 -14.77 23.84 47.81
N LEU A 9 -13.51 23.94 47.42
CA LEU A 9 -13.03 23.55 46.10
C LEU A 9 -13.14 22.02 45.96
N THR A 10 -14.26 21.55 45.42
CA THR A 10 -14.36 20.20 44.90
C THR A 10 -13.43 20.09 43.70
N ALA A 11 -12.40 19.27 43.81
CA ALA A 11 -11.55 18.91 42.68
C ALA A 11 -12.44 18.34 41.56
N PRO A 12 -12.22 18.73 40.29
CA PRO A 12 -12.91 18.08 39.19
C PRO A 12 -12.55 16.59 39.22
N SER A 13 -13.58 15.74 39.23
CA SER A 13 -13.43 14.30 39.19
C SER A 13 -12.44 13.92 38.09
N ALA A 14 -11.37 13.23 38.47
CA ALA A 14 -10.45 12.63 37.52
C ALA A 14 -11.23 11.60 36.69
N GLU A 15 -11.73 12.01 35.53
CA GLU A 15 -12.03 11.07 34.46
C GLU A 15 -10.74 10.27 34.24
N SER A 16 -10.79 8.96 34.51
CA SER A 16 -9.66 8.09 34.23
C SER A 16 -9.26 8.31 32.77
N PRO A 17 -7.98 8.56 32.44
CA PRO A 17 -7.59 8.72 31.06
C PRO A 17 -7.93 7.41 30.36
N LYS A 18 -8.92 7.44 29.44
CA LYS A 18 -9.30 6.29 28.60
C LYS A 18 -8.01 5.61 28.18
N ALA A 19 -7.77 4.39 28.68
CA ALA A 19 -6.49 3.71 28.50
C ALA A 19 -6.11 3.76 27.02
N ARG A 20 -5.01 4.46 26.71
CA ARG A 20 -4.62 4.74 25.33
C ARG A 20 -4.20 3.42 24.67
N ILE A 21 -5.10 2.82 23.88
CA ILE A 21 -4.95 1.52 23.21
C ILE A 21 -3.57 1.38 22.52
N VAL A 22 -2.79 0.37 22.86
CA VAL A 22 -1.56 0.01 22.12
C VAL A 22 -1.94 -0.83 20.91
N ARG A 23 -1.50 -0.42 19.72
CA ARG A 23 -1.80 -1.15 18.49
C ARG A 23 -0.81 -2.29 18.31
N ARG A 24 -1.32 -3.51 18.35
CA ARG A 24 -0.63 -4.76 18.05
C ARG A 24 -0.61 -5.05 16.55
N THR A 25 -1.76 -5.02 15.87
CA THR A 25 -1.91 -5.47 14.48
C THR A 25 -2.62 -4.43 13.58
N GLY A 26 -2.62 -4.68 12.27
CA GLY A 26 -3.33 -3.88 11.26
C GLY A 26 -4.86 -3.98 11.34
N PHE A 27 -5.37 -5.08 11.90
CA PHE A 27 -6.80 -5.37 12.04
C PHE A 27 -7.46 -4.73 13.28
N GLN A 28 -6.75 -3.86 14.01
CA GLN A 28 -7.33 -3.18 15.17
C GLN A 28 -7.93 -1.83 14.81
N ALA A 29 -9.14 -1.55 15.31
CA ALA A 29 -9.76 -0.24 15.19
C ALA A 29 -9.00 0.82 16.02
N PRO A 30 -9.01 2.11 15.61
CA PRO A 30 -9.63 2.62 14.38
C PRO A 30 -8.83 2.27 13.13
N TYR A 31 -9.52 2.06 12.02
CA TYR A 31 -8.90 1.85 10.70
C TYR A 31 -8.57 3.19 10.06
N SER A 32 -7.48 3.23 9.31
CA SER A 32 -7.10 4.44 8.57
C SER A 32 -8.02 4.63 7.35
N ARG A 33 -8.20 5.87 6.90
CA ARG A 33 -8.88 6.15 5.63
C ARG A 33 -8.21 5.41 4.46
N ASP A 34 -6.88 5.37 4.46
CA ASP A 34 -6.09 4.77 3.40
C ASP A 34 -6.31 3.26 3.29
N GLN A 35 -6.47 2.56 4.42
CA GLN A 35 -6.78 1.14 4.45
C GLN A 35 -8.16 0.85 3.83
N TYR A 36 -9.18 1.65 4.15
CA TYR A 36 -10.49 1.54 3.50
C TYR A 36 -10.41 1.79 2.00
N VAL A 37 -9.69 2.84 1.59
CA VAL A 37 -9.51 3.19 0.17
C VAL A 37 -8.81 2.04 -0.57
N SER A 38 -7.78 1.45 0.03
CA SER A 38 -7.08 0.28 -0.54
C SER A 38 -8.04 -0.90 -0.71
N CYS A 39 -8.72 -1.32 0.35
CA CYS A 39 -9.63 -2.48 0.31
C CYS A 39 -10.75 -2.26 -0.72
N ALA A 40 -11.41 -1.11 -0.69
CA ALA A 40 -12.46 -0.77 -1.64
C ALA A 40 -11.94 -0.75 -3.08
N GLY A 41 -10.79 -0.12 -3.33
CA GLY A 41 -10.20 -0.02 -4.67
C GLY A 41 -9.89 -1.39 -5.28
N HIS A 42 -9.31 -2.31 -4.50
CA HIS A 42 -9.02 -3.68 -4.98
C HIS A 42 -10.32 -4.46 -5.23
N ILE A 43 -11.34 -4.32 -4.39
CA ILE A 43 -12.66 -4.96 -4.61
C ILE A 43 -13.31 -4.42 -5.89
N PHE A 44 -13.38 -3.11 -6.06
CA PHE A 44 -13.94 -2.49 -7.27
C PHE A 44 -13.20 -2.94 -8.54
N SER A 45 -11.87 -2.95 -8.48
CA SER A 45 -11.02 -3.44 -9.58
C SER A 45 -11.30 -4.89 -9.93
N ALA A 46 -11.37 -5.78 -8.93
CA ALA A 46 -11.64 -7.20 -9.12
C ALA A 46 -13.03 -7.43 -9.70
N VAL A 47 -14.06 -6.77 -9.17
CA VAL A 47 -15.44 -6.86 -9.66
C VAL A 47 -15.52 -6.40 -11.12
N ALA A 48 -14.86 -5.29 -11.46
CA ALA A 48 -14.85 -4.78 -12.83
C ALA A 48 -14.21 -5.78 -13.81
N LEU A 49 -13.07 -6.39 -13.45
CA LEU A 49 -12.37 -7.33 -14.33
C LEU A 49 -13.13 -8.65 -14.47
N TYR A 50 -13.36 -9.33 -13.34
CA TYR A 50 -13.97 -10.65 -13.34
C TYR A 50 -15.43 -10.61 -13.75
N GLY A 51 -16.16 -9.53 -13.44
CA GLY A 51 -17.52 -9.31 -13.94
C GLY A 51 -17.57 -9.14 -15.45
N SER A 52 -16.63 -8.39 -16.03
CA SER A 52 -16.52 -8.23 -17.49
C SER A 52 -16.21 -9.55 -18.19
N LEU A 53 -15.30 -10.34 -17.63
CA LEU A 53 -14.94 -11.66 -18.16
C LEU A 53 -16.08 -12.67 -18.02
N ALA A 54 -16.79 -12.67 -16.89
CA ALA A 54 -17.95 -13.54 -16.69
C ALA A 54 -19.09 -13.19 -17.66
N ALA A 55 -19.33 -11.90 -17.89
CA ALA A 55 -20.31 -11.44 -18.87
C ALA A 55 -19.95 -11.91 -20.30
N LEU A 56 -18.68 -11.76 -20.71
CA LEU A 56 -18.18 -12.30 -21.98
C LEU A 56 -18.36 -13.82 -22.07
N ALA A 57 -17.93 -14.56 -21.05
CA ALA A 57 -18.02 -16.02 -21.02
C ALA A 57 -19.47 -16.53 -21.03
N SER A 58 -20.41 -15.81 -20.41
CA SER A 58 -21.83 -16.19 -20.38
C SER A 58 -22.50 -16.14 -21.76
N GLN A 59 -21.92 -15.42 -22.72
CA GLN A 59 -22.41 -15.30 -24.09
C GLN A 59 -21.63 -16.20 -25.08
N ALA A 60 -20.65 -16.97 -24.58
CA ALA A 60 -19.86 -17.86 -25.41
C ALA A 60 -20.63 -19.10 -25.84
N ASP A 61 -20.95 -19.21 -27.13
CA ASP A 61 -21.43 -20.46 -27.73
C ASP A 61 -20.24 -21.37 -28.11
N ALA A 62 -20.39 -22.68 -27.87
CA ALA A 62 -19.34 -23.71 -27.97
C ALA A 62 -18.78 -23.92 -29.40
N ARG A 63 -19.35 -23.24 -30.42
CA ARG A 63 -18.99 -23.40 -31.83
C ARG A 63 -18.05 -22.32 -32.36
N THR A 64 -17.80 -21.26 -31.60
CA THR A 64 -17.05 -20.11 -32.09
C THR A 64 -15.56 -20.23 -31.75
N LEU A 65 -14.84 -21.06 -32.50
CA LEU A 65 -13.37 -21.05 -32.49
C LEU A 65 -12.86 -20.97 -33.93
N ALA A 66 -12.76 -19.77 -34.46
CA ALA A 66 -11.93 -19.53 -35.64
C ALA A 66 -10.46 -19.52 -35.20
N ASN A 67 -9.57 -20.14 -35.98
CA ASN A 67 -8.14 -20.30 -35.69
C ASN A 67 -7.37 -18.98 -35.39
N SER A 68 -7.96 -17.81 -35.67
CA SER A 68 -7.41 -16.48 -35.36
C SER A 68 -7.61 -16.03 -33.90
N LEU A 69 -8.65 -16.52 -33.20
CA LEU A 69 -8.94 -16.15 -31.80
C LEU A 69 -8.17 -17.03 -30.79
N ALA A 70 -7.83 -18.26 -31.16
CA ALA A 70 -7.21 -19.24 -30.25
C ALA A 70 -5.90 -18.75 -29.60
N THR A 71 -5.04 -18.05 -30.35
CA THR A 71 -3.76 -17.53 -29.82
C THR A 71 -4.00 -16.43 -28.79
N GLN A 72 -4.93 -15.52 -29.07
CA GLN A 72 -5.23 -14.40 -28.17
C GLN A 72 -6.03 -14.86 -26.94
N GLU A 73 -6.96 -15.80 -27.12
CA GLU A 73 -7.65 -16.48 -26.02
C GLU A 73 -6.66 -17.20 -25.11
N THR A 74 -5.69 -17.93 -25.67
CA THR A 74 -4.65 -18.59 -24.89
C THR A 74 -3.83 -17.59 -24.09
N ALA A 75 -3.43 -16.46 -24.69
CA ALA A 75 -2.70 -15.40 -24.00
C ALA A 75 -3.52 -14.80 -22.83
N ILE A 76 -4.82 -14.57 -23.02
CA ILE A 76 -5.72 -14.07 -21.97
C ILE A 76 -5.89 -15.12 -20.86
N ILE A 77 -6.07 -16.40 -21.19
CA ILE A 77 -6.20 -17.48 -20.20
C ILE A 77 -4.93 -17.61 -19.37
N VAL A 78 -3.75 -17.61 -20.01
CA VAL A 78 -2.46 -17.66 -19.31
C VAL A 78 -2.29 -16.43 -18.42
N ALA A 79 -2.58 -15.22 -18.94
CA ALA A 79 -2.51 -13.99 -18.17
C ALA A 79 -3.47 -14.02 -16.97
N LEU A 80 -4.68 -14.56 -17.12
CA LEU A 80 -5.63 -14.74 -16.03
C LEU A 80 -5.14 -15.75 -14.99
N GLY A 81 -4.54 -16.86 -15.41
CA GLY A 81 -3.91 -17.82 -14.50
C GLY A 81 -2.82 -17.17 -13.64
N VAL A 82 -1.94 -16.37 -14.27
CA VAL A 82 -0.93 -15.57 -13.57
C VAL A 82 -1.60 -14.56 -12.63
N HIS A 83 -2.62 -13.83 -13.09
CA HIS A 83 -3.32 -12.84 -12.30
C HIS A 83 -3.95 -13.45 -11.03
N VAL A 84 -4.62 -14.59 -11.15
CA VAL A 84 -5.24 -15.31 -10.01
C VAL A 84 -4.16 -15.79 -9.03
N LEU A 85 -3.06 -16.37 -9.52
CA LEU A 85 -1.95 -16.82 -8.69
C LEU A 85 -1.32 -15.66 -7.90
N VAL A 86 -1.04 -14.55 -8.58
CA VAL A 86 -0.45 -13.35 -7.98
C VAL A 86 -1.43 -12.72 -6.99
N THR A 87 -2.73 -12.71 -7.28
CA THR A 87 -3.78 -12.26 -6.34
C THR A 87 -3.74 -13.08 -5.05
N GLY A 88 -3.66 -14.41 -5.16
CA GLY A 88 -3.58 -15.31 -3.99
C GLY A 88 -2.35 -15.02 -3.12
N LEU A 89 -1.18 -14.85 -3.75
CA LEU A 89 0.05 -14.50 -3.04
C LEU A 89 -0.01 -13.11 -2.40
N LEU A 90 -0.58 -12.13 -3.11
CA LEU A 90 -0.79 -10.77 -2.61
C LEU A 90 -1.69 -10.76 -1.37
N LEU A 91 -2.80 -11.50 -1.40
CA LEU A 91 -3.72 -11.63 -0.26
C LEU A 91 -3.06 -12.34 0.94
N TYR A 92 -2.29 -13.39 0.68
CA TYR A 92 -1.53 -14.08 1.73
C TYR A 92 -0.48 -13.16 2.37
N ALA A 93 0.28 -12.42 1.57
CA ALA A 93 1.26 -11.44 2.03
C ALA A 93 0.59 -10.31 2.82
N TRP A 94 -0.53 -9.77 2.31
CA TRP A 94 -1.31 -8.74 2.98
C TRP A 94 -1.82 -9.19 4.35
N TYR A 95 -2.51 -10.33 4.40
CA TYR A 95 -3.03 -10.87 5.65
C TYR A 95 -1.92 -11.13 6.66
N SER A 96 -0.82 -11.77 6.23
CA SER A 96 0.34 -12.03 7.09
C SER A 96 0.97 -10.73 7.62
N CYS A 97 1.11 -9.71 6.76
CA CYS A 97 1.70 -8.43 7.15
C CYS A 97 0.86 -7.67 8.18
N GLU A 98 -0.46 -7.67 8.02
CA GLU A 98 -1.38 -7.00 8.94
C GLU A 98 -1.62 -7.78 10.24
N ALA A 99 -1.66 -9.12 10.18
CA ALA A 99 -1.84 -9.97 11.34
C ALA A 99 -0.59 -10.02 12.24
N CYS A 100 0.60 -9.79 11.67
CA CYS A 100 1.84 -9.72 12.42
C CYS A 100 1.81 -8.57 13.44
N ASP A 101 2.23 -8.83 14.68
CA ASP A 101 2.63 -7.79 15.61
C ASP A 101 4.11 -7.41 15.34
N PRO A 102 4.39 -6.26 14.70
CA PRO A 102 5.76 -5.86 14.39
C PRO A 102 6.56 -5.43 15.63
N GLY A 103 5.95 -5.30 16.80
CA GLY A 103 6.61 -4.94 18.06
C GLY A 103 6.86 -6.12 18.99
N ASP A 104 6.42 -7.32 18.62
CA ASP A 104 6.69 -8.53 19.39
C ASP A 104 8.18 -8.89 19.33
N GLN A 105 8.79 -9.11 20.51
CA GLN A 105 10.19 -9.48 20.68
C GLN A 105 10.36 -10.90 21.26
N GLU A 106 9.27 -11.52 21.71
CA GLU A 106 9.30 -12.84 22.36
C GLU A 106 9.32 -13.97 21.32
N THR A 107 8.64 -13.76 20.18
CA THR A 107 8.61 -14.74 19.10
C THR A 107 9.85 -14.65 18.21
N THR A 108 10.48 -15.79 17.94
CA THR A 108 11.55 -15.88 16.94
C THR A 108 11.08 -15.40 15.57
N ASP A 109 11.97 -14.75 14.83
CA ASP A 109 11.68 -14.32 13.47
C ASP A 109 11.38 -15.53 12.60
N THR A 110 10.14 -15.62 12.12
CA THR A 110 9.74 -16.67 11.17
C THR A 110 10.16 -16.25 9.76
N PRO A 111 10.84 -17.11 9.00
CA PRO A 111 11.23 -16.78 7.64
C PRO A 111 10.00 -16.60 6.76
N TRP A 112 9.92 -15.50 6.03
CA TRP A 112 8.89 -15.29 5.02
C TRP A 112 9.34 -15.92 3.71
N LEU A 113 8.73 -17.04 3.30
CA LEU A 113 9.13 -17.78 2.09
C LEU A 113 10.62 -18.15 2.05
N GLY A 114 11.19 -18.47 3.22
CA GLY A 114 12.62 -18.78 3.37
C GLY A 114 13.54 -17.56 3.51
N PHE A 115 13.02 -16.34 3.41
CA PHE A 115 13.81 -15.12 3.58
C PHE A 115 13.86 -14.68 5.05
N VAL A 116 15.09 -14.53 5.56
CA VAL A 116 15.38 -13.96 6.89
C VAL A 116 16.15 -12.66 6.69
N LEU A 117 15.66 -11.59 7.31
CA LEU A 117 16.30 -10.28 7.25
C LEU A 117 17.36 -10.17 8.36
N SER A 118 18.61 -9.97 7.96
CA SER A 118 19.77 -9.87 8.87
C SER A 118 20.66 -8.68 8.56
N GLY A 119 21.41 -8.24 9.56
CA GLY A 119 22.41 -7.16 9.45
C GLY A 119 22.05 -5.91 10.26
N PRO A 120 23.01 -4.95 10.36
CA PRO A 120 22.95 -3.85 11.34
C PRO A 120 21.73 -2.92 11.21
N ARG A 121 21.13 -2.84 10.02
CA ARG A 121 19.90 -2.07 9.78
C ARG A 121 18.75 -2.59 10.64
N TRP A 122 18.63 -3.91 10.76
CA TRP A 122 17.47 -4.58 11.35
C TRP A 122 17.53 -4.71 12.88
N GLU A 123 18.70 -4.43 13.47
CA GLU A 123 18.93 -4.52 14.92
C GLU A 123 18.43 -3.27 15.67
N LYS A 124 18.24 -2.15 14.95
CA LYS A 124 17.82 -0.89 15.55
C LYS A 124 16.31 -0.85 15.76
N SER A 125 15.91 -0.62 17.00
CA SER A 125 14.50 -0.41 17.38
C SER A 125 14.14 1.06 17.44
N LYS A 126 12.90 1.41 17.08
CA LYS A 126 12.38 2.78 17.11
C LYS A 126 10.96 2.82 17.65
N TYR A 127 10.60 3.90 18.35
CA TYR A 127 9.26 4.07 18.90
C TYR A 127 8.30 4.68 17.87
N CYS A 128 7.15 4.02 17.64
CA CYS A 128 6.07 4.56 16.83
C CYS A 128 5.00 5.21 17.72
N ALA A 129 4.83 6.53 17.61
CA ALA A 129 3.81 7.25 18.37
C ALA A 129 2.37 6.87 17.98
N VAL A 130 2.15 6.44 16.73
CA VAL A 130 0.83 6.01 16.23
C VAL A 130 0.44 4.67 16.85
N CYS A 131 1.35 3.69 16.81
CA CYS A 131 1.10 2.37 17.39
C CYS A 131 1.29 2.32 18.92
N ARG A 132 1.97 3.32 19.49
CA ARG A 132 2.37 3.39 20.91
C ARG A 132 3.20 2.21 21.39
N LYS A 133 4.17 1.80 20.57
CA LYS A 133 5.11 0.73 20.92
C LYS A 133 6.43 0.88 20.17
N THR A 134 7.43 0.18 20.66
CA THR A 134 8.74 0.06 20.03
C THR A 134 8.71 -1.02 18.96
N ILE A 135 9.30 -0.74 17.80
CA ILE A 135 9.31 -1.60 16.62
C ILE A 135 10.77 -1.95 16.29
N PRO A 136 11.17 -3.22 16.40
CA PRO A 136 12.47 -3.71 15.92
C PRO A 136 12.62 -3.56 14.41
N GLY A 137 13.77 -3.03 13.97
CA GLY A 137 14.06 -2.77 12.55
C GLY A 137 13.01 -1.91 11.87
N MET A 138 12.43 -0.94 12.59
CA MET A 138 11.33 -0.11 12.09
C MET A 138 11.70 0.58 10.78
N ASP A 139 10.88 0.40 9.77
CA ASP A 139 10.99 1.08 8.49
C ASP A 139 10.05 2.29 8.44
N HIS A 140 8.74 2.08 8.67
CA HIS A 140 7.75 3.16 8.73
C HIS A 140 6.44 2.68 9.39
N HIS A 141 5.51 3.61 9.62
CA HIS A 141 4.11 3.26 9.88
C HIS A 141 3.33 3.35 8.57
N CYS A 142 2.79 2.24 8.10
CA CYS A 142 2.04 2.19 6.85
C CYS A 142 0.56 2.43 7.15
N THR A 143 0.02 3.55 6.68
CA THR A 143 -1.41 3.85 6.85
C THR A 143 -2.27 2.90 6.03
N TRP A 144 -1.83 2.49 4.84
CA TRP A 144 -2.53 1.52 3.97
C TRP A 144 -2.71 0.13 4.58
N LEU A 145 -1.80 -0.29 5.47
CA LEU A 145 -1.85 -1.56 6.21
C LEU A 145 -2.28 -1.38 7.68
N ASN A 146 -2.49 -0.12 8.09
CA ASN A 146 -2.81 0.28 9.44
C ASN A 146 -1.91 -0.34 10.53
N THR A 147 -0.63 -0.58 10.20
CA THR A 147 0.37 -1.18 11.10
C THR A 147 1.76 -0.64 10.79
N CYS A 148 2.70 -0.89 11.70
CA CYS A 148 4.11 -0.62 11.41
C CYS A 148 4.70 -1.69 10.50
N VAL A 149 5.56 -1.26 9.58
CA VAL A 149 6.46 -2.13 8.84
C VAL A 149 7.81 -2.11 9.56
N GLY A 150 8.25 -3.25 10.05
CA GLY A 150 9.52 -3.47 10.75
C GLY A 150 10.13 -4.81 10.35
N LYS A 151 11.18 -5.24 11.05
CA LYS A 151 11.94 -6.45 10.69
C LYS A 151 11.06 -7.68 10.45
N ARG A 152 10.06 -7.91 11.31
CA ARG A 152 9.21 -9.11 11.32
C ARG A 152 8.26 -9.21 10.12
N ASN A 153 7.84 -8.09 9.55
CA ASN A 153 6.85 -8.05 8.47
C ASN A 153 7.33 -7.32 7.20
N TYR A 154 8.60 -6.91 7.14
CA TYR A 154 9.13 -6.19 5.98
C TYR A 154 9.18 -7.05 4.71
N ALA A 155 9.47 -8.35 4.83
CA ALA A 155 9.50 -9.26 3.68
C ALA A 155 8.09 -9.47 3.07
N GLN A 156 7.07 -9.55 3.92
CA GLN A 156 5.66 -9.55 3.55
C GLN A 156 5.30 -8.26 2.84
N PHE A 157 5.63 -7.10 3.44
CA PHE A 157 5.41 -5.79 2.83
C PHE A 157 6.07 -5.66 1.45
N PHE A 158 7.31 -6.12 1.31
CA PHE A 158 8.01 -6.11 0.02
C PHE A 158 7.33 -7.03 -0.99
N THR A 159 6.84 -8.19 -0.55
CA THR A 159 6.04 -9.11 -1.38
C THR A 159 4.73 -8.46 -1.84
N ILE A 160 4.06 -7.69 -0.97
CA ILE A 160 2.88 -6.90 -1.34
C ILE A 160 3.23 -5.90 -2.44
N ALA A 161 4.33 -5.15 -2.28
CA ALA A 161 4.74 -4.16 -3.28
C ALA A 161 5.07 -4.81 -4.64
N LEU A 162 5.82 -5.91 -4.63
CA LEU A 162 6.18 -6.66 -5.84
C LEU A 162 4.95 -7.28 -6.51
N CYS A 163 4.13 -8.01 -5.75
CA CYS A 163 2.92 -8.63 -6.27
C CYS A 163 1.93 -7.59 -6.77
N GLY A 164 1.83 -6.42 -6.11
CA GLY A 164 1.03 -5.30 -6.58
C GLY A 164 1.46 -4.81 -7.97
N VAL A 165 2.77 -4.64 -8.22
CA VAL A 165 3.27 -4.29 -9.56
C VAL A 165 2.88 -5.34 -10.59
N VAL A 166 3.15 -6.62 -10.31
CA VAL A 166 2.85 -7.71 -11.25
C VAL A 166 1.35 -7.82 -11.50
N GLN A 167 0.54 -7.72 -10.45
CA GLN A 167 -0.93 -7.77 -10.50
C GLN A 167 -1.48 -6.71 -11.46
N PHE A 168 -1.15 -5.44 -11.24
CA PHE A 168 -1.70 -4.36 -12.06
C PHE A 168 -1.08 -4.30 -13.46
N LEU A 169 0.16 -4.78 -13.65
CA LEU A 169 0.76 -4.93 -14.98
C LEU A 169 0.02 -6.00 -15.80
N VAL A 170 -0.23 -7.17 -15.21
CA VAL A 170 -0.98 -8.26 -15.85
C VAL A 170 -2.43 -7.83 -16.10
N GLN A 171 -3.07 -7.15 -15.14
CA GLN A 171 -4.42 -6.64 -15.31
C GLN A 171 -4.51 -5.63 -16.46
N CYS A 172 -3.60 -4.66 -16.54
CA CYS A 172 -3.51 -3.73 -17.68
C CYS A 172 -3.32 -4.48 -19.00
N SER A 173 -2.48 -5.52 -19.02
CA SER A 173 -2.24 -6.33 -20.22
C SER A 173 -3.51 -7.06 -20.67
N ILE A 174 -4.25 -7.68 -19.75
CA ILE A 174 -5.54 -8.33 -20.03
C ILE A 174 -6.54 -7.31 -20.59
N THR A 175 -6.68 -6.14 -19.94
CA THR A 175 -7.57 -5.08 -20.39
C THR A 175 -7.20 -4.60 -21.80
N LEU A 176 -5.91 -4.39 -22.09
CA LEU A 176 -5.44 -3.98 -23.42
C LEU A 176 -5.73 -5.05 -24.48
N LEU A 177 -5.50 -6.33 -24.19
CA LEU A 177 -5.82 -7.43 -25.12
C LEU A 177 -7.32 -7.51 -25.42
N LEU A 178 -8.18 -7.37 -24.40
CA LEU A 178 -9.63 -7.36 -24.57
C LEU A 178 -10.12 -6.16 -25.38
N LEU A 179 -9.53 -4.98 -25.14
CA LEU A 179 -9.86 -3.77 -25.92
C LEU A 179 -9.37 -3.87 -27.36
N ALA A 180 -8.18 -4.42 -27.60
CA ALA A 180 -7.59 -4.56 -28.92
C ALA A 180 -8.42 -5.45 -29.85
N ALA A 181 -9.03 -6.52 -29.31
CA ALA A 181 -9.90 -7.41 -30.09
C ALA A 181 -11.39 -7.18 -29.81
N TRP A 182 -11.76 -6.02 -29.27
CA TRP A 182 -13.14 -5.76 -28.83
C TRP A 182 -14.17 -6.01 -29.94
N ASN A 183 -13.90 -5.58 -31.18
CA ASN A 183 -14.82 -5.75 -32.29
C ASN A 183 -15.04 -7.23 -32.62
N ASP A 184 -13.96 -8.00 -32.65
CA ASP A 184 -13.99 -9.41 -33.02
C ASP A 184 -14.70 -10.23 -31.95
N TRP A 185 -14.40 -9.97 -30.67
CA TRP A 185 -15.08 -10.59 -29.53
C TRP A 185 -16.56 -10.22 -29.50
N ARG A 186 -16.90 -8.95 -29.72
CA ARG A 186 -18.31 -8.50 -29.76
C ARG A 186 -19.13 -9.24 -30.82
N VAL A 187 -18.56 -9.42 -32.01
CA VAL A 187 -19.23 -10.13 -33.11
C VAL A 187 -19.25 -11.63 -32.85
N ALA A 188 -18.13 -12.23 -32.44
CA ALA A 188 -17.99 -13.66 -32.20
C ALA A 188 -18.92 -14.19 -31.10
N TYR A 189 -19.08 -13.42 -30.02
CA TYR A 189 -19.94 -13.78 -28.90
C TYR A 189 -21.35 -13.20 -28.99
N GLY A 190 -21.70 -12.57 -30.13
CA GLY A 190 -23.05 -12.04 -30.37
C GLY A 190 -23.56 -11.12 -29.26
N LEU A 191 -22.69 -10.30 -28.66
CA LEU A 191 -23.04 -9.54 -27.45
C LEU A 191 -24.21 -8.58 -27.73
N ALA A 192 -25.31 -8.75 -26.97
CA ALA A 192 -26.39 -7.79 -26.95
C ALA A 192 -25.91 -6.40 -26.51
N SER A 193 -26.48 -5.33 -27.08
CA SER A 193 -26.07 -3.95 -26.83
C SER A 193 -25.90 -3.59 -25.33
N PRO A 194 -26.83 -3.97 -24.42
CA PRO A 194 -26.66 -3.71 -22.99
C PRO A 194 -25.47 -4.44 -22.35
N VAL A 195 -25.22 -5.70 -22.74
CA VAL A 195 -24.10 -6.50 -22.20
C VAL A 195 -22.77 -5.98 -22.74
N ALA A 196 -22.72 -5.66 -24.04
CA ALA A 196 -21.56 -5.03 -24.66
C ALA A 196 -21.18 -3.72 -23.95
N LEU A 197 -22.17 -2.86 -23.65
CA LEU A 197 -21.95 -1.62 -22.91
C LEU A 197 -21.45 -1.89 -21.47
N ALA A 198 -22.05 -2.85 -20.77
CA ALA A 198 -21.62 -3.20 -19.41
C ALA A 198 -20.16 -3.68 -19.37
N VAL A 199 -19.75 -4.53 -20.32
CA VAL A 199 -18.36 -4.99 -20.45
C VAL A 199 -17.42 -3.82 -20.77
N GLN A 200 -17.78 -2.92 -21.68
CA GLN A 200 -16.97 -1.74 -21.98
C GLN A 200 -16.77 -0.84 -20.76
N ILE A 201 -17.86 -0.58 -20.00
CA ILE A 201 -17.79 0.19 -18.76
C ILE A 201 -16.87 -0.51 -17.75
N GLY A 202 -17.01 -1.83 -17.59
CA GLY A 202 -16.15 -2.61 -16.72
C GLY A 202 -14.68 -2.53 -17.10
N LEU A 203 -14.34 -2.69 -18.39
CA LEU A 203 -12.97 -2.53 -18.89
C LEU A 203 -12.42 -1.11 -18.71
N ALA A 204 -13.25 -0.08 -18.91
CA ALA A 204 -12.86 1.31 -18.67
C ALA A 204 -12.57 1.57 -17.18
N VAL A 205 -13.42 1.08 -16.29
CA VAL A 205 -13.20 1.15 -14.84
C VAL A 205 -11.92 0.40 -14.45
N CYS A 206 -11.68 -0.79 -15.00
CA CYS A 206 -10.43 -1.51 -14.82
C CYS A 206 -9.23 -0.64 -15.22
N ALA A 207 -9.23 -0.03 -16.41
CA ALA A 207 -8.12 0.81 -16.84
C ALA A 207 -7.89 2.02 -15.92
N ILE A 208 -8.96 2.71 -15.54
CA ILE A 208 -8.93 3.90 -14.68
C ILE A 208 -8.35 3.58 -13.29
N VAL A 209 -8.62 2.39 -12.74
CA VAL A 209 -8.08 1.97 -11.45
C VAL A 209 -6.67 1.39 -11.58
N SER A 210 -6.44 0.54 -12.59
CA SER A 210 -5.19 -0.22 -12.72
C SER A 210 -3.98 0.66 -12.97
N VAL A 211 -4.10 1.67 -13.83
CA VAL A 211 -2.95 2.49 -14.24
C VAL A 211 -2.40 3.31 -13.05
N PRO A 212 -3.22 4.05 -12.27
CA PRO A 212 -2.74 4.71 -11.06
C PRO A 212 -2.17 3.74 -10.02
N CYS A 213 -2.82 2.59 -9.81
CA CYS A 213 -2.29 1.57 -8.89
C CYS A 213 -0.94 1.03 -9.35
N LEU A 214 -0.76 0.75 -10.64
CA LEU A 214 0.51 0.31 -11.20
C LEU A 214 1.62 1.36 -10.96
N ILE A 215 1.33 2.64 -11.21
CA ILE A 215 2.28 3.73 -10.98
C ILE A 215 2.64 3.81 -9.49
N MET A 216 1.65 3.75 -8.60
CA MET A 216 1.84 3.82 -7.16
C MET A 216 2.72 2.66 -6.64
N TYR A 217 2.37 1.41 -6.98
CA TYR A 217 3.13 0.24 -6.56
C TYR A 217 4.53 0.21 -7.18
N THR A 218 4.69 0.64 -8.44
CA THR A 218 6.00 0.70 -9.09
C THR A 218 6.89 1.73 -8.40
N THR A 219 6.36 2.91 -8.11
CA THR A 219 7.09 3.96 -7.39
C THR A 219 7.52 3.47 -6.01
N LEU A 220 6.61 2.79 -5.28
CA LEU A 220 6.91 2.21 -3.98
C LEU A 220 8.02 1.15 -4.08
N LEU A 221 7.90 0.22 -5.02
CA LEU A 221 8.87 -0.86 -5.20
C LEU A 221 10.26 -0.30 -5.56
N VAL A 222 10.33 0.61 -6.53
CA VAL A 222 11.58 1.28 -6.93
C VAL A 222 12.23 2.00 -5.76
N PHE A 223 11.43 2.74 -4.97
CA PHE A 223 11.93 3.42 -3.78
C PHE A 223 12.52 2.44 -2.76
N HIS A 224 11.83 1.33 -2.47
CA HIS A 224 12.32 0.33 -1.51
C HIS A 224 13.53 -0.45 -2.03
N VAL A 225 13.62 -0.72 -3.34
CA VAL A 225 14.82 -1.29 -3.97
C VAL A 225 16.00 -0.32 -3.85
N TYR A 226 15.78 0.97 -4.12
CA TYR A 226 16.79 2.01 -3.95
C TYR A 226 17.30 2.09 -2.50
N LEU A 227 16.39 2.07 -1.52
CA LEU A 227 16.76 2.06 -0.10
C LEU A 227 17.55 0.80 0.30
N ALA A 228 17.14 -0.36 -0.22
CA ALA A 228 17.86 -1.61 0.01
C ALA A 228 19.29 -1.54 -0.53
N TRP A 229 19.49 -0.94 -1.72
CA TRP A 229 20.82 -0.74 -2.30
C TRP A 229 21.71 0.18 -1.45
N LEU A 230 21.13 1.19 -0.81
CA LEU A 230 21.84 2.07 0.14
C LEU A 230 22.03 1.48 1.54
N GLY A 231 21.39 0.36 1.85
CA GLY A 231 21.38 -0.22 3.20
C GLY A 231 20.58 0.60 4.23
N TYR A 232 19.63 1.42 3.79
CA TYR A 232 18.81 2.28 4.67
C TYR A 232 17.38 1.75 4.83
N GLY A 233 16.76 2.07 5.97
CA GLY A 233 15.30 2.05 6.11
C GLY A 233 14.67 3.38 5.69
N THR A 234 13.38 3.37 5.38
CA THR A 234 12.62 4.57 4.99
C THR A 234 12.72 5.66 6.06
N TYR A 235 12.55 5.29 7.33
CA TYR A 235 12.72 6.20 8.46
C TYR A 235 14.11 6.84 8.48
N ASP A 236 15.18 6.03 8.32
CA ASP A 236 16.56 6.53 8.37
C ASP A 236 16.84 7.48 7.19
N TYR A 237 16.31 7.18 6.01
CA TYR A 237 16.39 8.05 4.83
C TYR A 237 15.75 9.42 5.07
N TYR A 238 14.52 9.45 5.60
CA TYR A 238 13.83 10.72 5.87
C TYR A 238 14.47 11.51 7.01
N LEU A 239 15.01 10.84 8.04
CA LEU A 239 15.79 11.54 9.07
C LEU A 239 17.02 12.23 8.45
N LYS A 240 17.81 11.50 7.66
CA LYS A 240 18.99 12.06 6.99
C LYS A 240 18.62 13.26 6.10
N GLN A 241 17.52 13.16 5.35
CA GLN A 241 17.04 14.25 4.51
C GLN A 241 16.61 15.48 5.34
N ARG A 242 15.89 15.27 6.45
CA ARG A 242 15.49 16.36 7.36
C ARG A 242 16.69 17.05 8.00
N ASP A 243 17.70 16.29 8.39
CA ASP A 243 18.91 16.86 9.00
C ASP A 243 19.73 17.65 7.98
N ALA A 244 19.83 17.17 6.74
CA ALA A 244 20.44 17.92 5.63
C ALA A 244 19.68 19.23 5.34
N GLN A 245 18.34 19.20 5.35
CA GLN A 245 17.52 20.40 5.18
C GLN A 245 17.69 21.39 6.34
N ARG A 246 17.79 20.90 7.58
CA ARG A 246 18.05 21.73 8.77
C ARG A 246 19.44 22.37 8.71
N ALA A 247 20.46 21.62 8.28
CA ALA A 247 21.81 22.15 8.09
C ALA A 247 21.83 23.27 7.03
N LYS A 248 21.17 23.06 5.89
CA LYS A 248 21.03 24.09 4.84
C LYS A 248 20.31 25.35 5.32
N ARG A 249 19.25 25.21 6.12
CA ARG A 249 18.54 26.36 6.72
C ARG A 249 19.41 27.12 7.71
N ARG A 250 20.20 26.42 8.54
CA ARG A 250 21.15 27.04 9.48
C ARG A 250 22.24 27.82 8.74
N SER A 251 22.82 27.24 7.68
CA SER A 251 23.85 27.95 6.89
C SER A 251 23.29 29.19 6.19
N GLN A 252 22.07 29.11 5.65
CA GLN A 252 21.39 30.27 5.06
C GLN A 252 21.14 31.37 6.11
N GLN A 253 20.66 31.00 7.30
CA GLN A 253 20.41 31.95 8.38
C GLN A 253 21.70 32.63 8.87
N SER A 254 22.80 31.87 9.03
CA SER A 254 24.11 32.43 9.37
C SER A 254 24.62 33.42 8.32
N ALA A 255 24.51 33.08 7.02
CA ALA A 255 24.90 33.97 5.94
C ALA A 255 24.05 35.27 5.90
N THR A 256 22.75 35.17 6.19
CA THR A 256 21.88 36.36 6.30
C THR A 256 22.32 37.26 7.45
N ILE A 257 22.61 36.70 8.63
CA ILE A 257 23.07 37.46 9.80
C ILE A 257 24.39 38.18 9.49
N GLU A 258 25.34 37.50 8.85
CA GLU A 258 26.64 38.08 8.47
C GLU A 258 26.48 39.27 7.49
N LEU A 259 25.59 39.14 6.50
CA LEU A 259 25.28 40.24 5.58
C LEU A 259 24.64 41.44 6.27
N THR A 260 23.73 41.22 7.23
CA THR A 260 23.06 42.30 7.96
C THR A 260 23.95 43.03 8.96
N HIS A 261 25.00 42.38 9.46
CA HIS A 261 25.93 42.96 10.43
C HIS A 261 27.20 43.55 9.79
N LYS A 262 27.33 43.53 8.46
CA LYS A 262 28.49 44.11 7.79
C LYS A 262 28.45 45.65 7.93
N PRO A 263 29.42 46.28 8.62
CA PRO A 263 29.42 47.72 8.78
C PRO A 263 29.56 48.40 7.41
N THR A 264 28.80 49.47 7.18
CA THR A 264 28.93 50.31 5.99
C THR A 264 30.36 50.84 5.92
N PRO A 265 31.05 50.70 4.78
CA PRO A 265 32.37 51.29 4.62
C PRO A 265 32.25 52.81 4.80
N VAL A 266 33.01 53.34 5.76
CA VAL A 266 33.16 54.78 6.06
C VAL A 266 34.11 55.41 5.05
#